data_AF-A0AAE0YWZ8-F1
#
_entry.id   AF-A0AAE0YWZ8-F1
#
_cell.length_a   1.000
_cell.length_b   1.000
_cell.length_c   1.000
_cell.angle_alpha   90.00
_cell.angle_beta   90.00
_cell.angle_gamma   90.00
#
_symmetry.space_group_name_H-M   'P 1'
#
loop_
_entity.id
_entity.type
_entity.pdbx_description
1 polymer ?
#
loop_
_entity_poly.entity_id
_entity_poly.type
_entity_poly.pdbx_seq_one_letter_code
_entity_poly.pdbx_strand_id
1 'polypeptide(L)'
;MTRFLPNTSRDFDLRAHIEGAGHLLDACPHVIITTHSCRGWLHKMGGRIKTWKKRWFVFDRMKRKVFYFTDKSELKLKGSVCFQAIEEVYADHLKTVKSPSPKLTFCMKTFDRTYFLVAPSPETMTIWIDVLFSGAEGYQQFYES
;
A
#
# COMPACT_ATOMS: atom_id res chain seq x y z
N MET A 1 -11.87 -5.13 19.24
CA MET A 1 -11.43 -5.23 17.83
C MET A 1 -11.94 -4.01 17.09
N THR A 2 -11.16 -2.94 17.07
CA THR A 2 -11.54 -1.70 16.39
C THR A 2 -11.39 -1.94 14.90
N ARG A 3 -12.52 -2.13 14.19
CA ARG A 3 -12.55 -2.14 12.73
C ARG A 3 -12.21 -0.72 12.30
N PHE A 4 -10.95 -0.48 11.89
CA PHE A 4 -10.58 0.80 11.30
C PHE A 4 -11.27 0.89 9.93
N LEU A 5 -12.45 1.50 9.90
CA LEU A 5 -13.08 1.93 8.67
C LEU A 5 -12.18 2.98 8.00
N PRO A 6 -12.11 3.03 6.66
CA PRO A 6 -11.35 4.06 5.97
C PRO A 6 -11.87 5.43 6.36
N ASN A 7 -10.95 6.31 6.75
CA ASN A 7 -11.32 7.66 7.09
C ASN A 7 -11.26 8.52 5.83
N THR A 8 -12.44 8.83 5.28
CA THR A 8 -12.58 9.66 4.08
C THR A 8 -12.44 11.15 4.36
N SER A 9 -12.22 11.56 5.62
CA SER A 9 -12.04 12.96 6.00
C SER A 9 -10.81 13.58 5.34
N ARG A 10 -10.98 14.80 4.82
CA ARG A 10 -9.88 15.58 4.27
C ARG A 10 -8.87 15.98 5.34
N ASP A 11 -9.32 16.14 6.57
CA ASP A 11 -8.51 16.55 7.72
C ASP A 11 -7.76 15.38 8.39
N PHE A 12 -7.88 14.16 7.84
CA PHE A 12 -7.15 13.00 8.36
C PHE A 12 -5.63 13.24 8.27
N ASP A 13 -4.90 13.06 9.37
CA ASP A 13 -3.44 13.10 9.35
C ASP A 13 -2.91 11.66 9.22
N LEU A 14 -2.39 11.33 8.04
CA LEU A 14 -1.81 10.01 7.79
C LEU A 14 -0.58 9.76 8.66
N ARG A 15 0.26 10.77 8.87
CA ARG A 15 1.48 10.58 9.68
C ARG A 15 1.10 10.26 11.11
N ALA A 16 0.26 11.09 11.71
CA ALA A 16 -0.19 10.90 13.09
C ALA A 16 -0.95 9.58 13.27
N HIS A 17 -1.74 9.17 12.26
CA HIS A 17 -2.41 7.87 12.29
C HIS A 17 -1.43 6.70 12.34
N ILE A 18 -0.39 6.72 11.51
CA ILE A 18 0.60 5.65 11.43
C ILE A 18 1.49 5.63 12.69
N GLU A 19 1.88 6.80 13.22
CA GLU A 19 2.56 6.87 14.52
C GLU A 19 1.66 6.36 15.65
N GLY A 20 0.37 6.69 15.64
CA GLY A 20 -0.62 6.19 16.59
C GLY A 20 -0.89 4.69 16.50
N ALA A 21 -0.61 4.06 15.36
CA ALA A 21 -0.61 2.61 15.19
C ALA A 21 0.65 1.92 15.76
N GLY A 22 1.62 2.70 16.25
CA GLY A 22 2.82 2.22 16.94
C GLY A 22 4.10 2.21 16.09
N HIS A 23 4.07 2.75 14.86
CA HIS A 23 5.24 2.75 13.98
C HIS A 23 6.19 3.91 14.32
N LEU A 24 7.48 3.61 14.43
CA LEU A 24 8.53 4.60 14.64
C LEU A 24 9.06 5.08 13.29
N LEU A 25 8.41 6.09 12.71
CA LEU A 25 8.72 6.55 11.34
C LEU A 25 10.15 7.03 11.15
N ASP A 26 10.75 7.63 12.18
CA ASP A 26 12.14 8.11 12.12
C ASP A 26 13.16 6.96 12.09
N ALA A 27 12.76 5.76 12.51
CA ALA A 27 13.58 4.54 12.44
C ALA A 27 13.38 3.77 11.12
N CYS A 28 12.48 4.22 10.22
CA CYS A 28 12.18 3.53 8.97
C CYS A 28 12.52 4.41 7.74
N PRO A 29 13.81 4.44 7.30
CA PRO A 29 14.26 5.31 6.21
C PRO A 29 13.75 4.89 4.82
N HIS A 30 13.03 3.78 4.74
CA HIS A 30 12.50 3.23 3.49
C HIS A 30 11.19 3.87 3.05
N VAL A 31 10.53 4.61 3.93
CA VAL A 31 9.28 5.32 3.67
C VAL A 31 9.42 6.80 3.97
N ILE A 32 8.70 7.62 3.21
CA ILE A 32 8.56 9.05 3.44
C ILE A 32 7.07 9.31 3.64
N ILE A 33 6.69 9.66 4.86
CA ILE A 33 5.29 9.90 5.23
C ILE A 33 5.08 11.35 5.60
N THR A 34 4.07 11.95 4.98
CA THR A 34 3.52 13.27 5.30
C THR A 34 2.07 13.11 5.73
N THR A 35 1.46 14.21 6.18
CA THR A 35 0.02 14.27 6.53
C THR A 35 -0.89 13.68 5.46
N HIS A 36 -0.54 13.71 4.17
CA HIS A 36 -1.42 13.27 3.07
C HIS A 36 -0.86 12.15 2.18
N SER A 37 0.35 11.67 2.44
CA SER A 37 0.99 10.73 1.51
C SER A 37 2.05 9.86 2.15
N CYS A 38 2.23 8.66 1.60
CA CYS A 38 3.33 7.75 1.91
C CYS A 38 4.03 7.38 0.61
N ARG A 39 5.36 7.43 0.59
CA ARG A 39 6.18 7.08 -0.57
C ARG A 39 7.28 6.13 -0.19
N GLY A 40 7.64 5.22 -1.09
CA GLY A 40 8.64 4.21 -0.78
C GLY A 40 8.89 3.25 -1.93
N TRP A 41 10.03 2.56 -1.87
CA TRP A 41 10.35 1.52 -2.84
C TRP A 41 9.70 0.20 -2.44
N LEU A 42 9.02 -0.43 -3.40
CA LEU A 42 8.55 -1.81 -3.29
C LEU A 42 8.95 -2.59 -4.54
N HIS A 43 9.17 -3.90 -4.39
CA HIS A 43 9.18 -4.78 -5.56
C HIS A 43 7.76 -5.25 -5.82
N LYS A 44 7.30 -5.13 -7.06
CA LYS A 44 6.00 -5.67 -7.46
C LYS A 44 6.13 -6.76 -8.50
N MET A 45 5.24 -7.74 -8.45
CA MET A 45 5.11 -8.71 -9.52
C MET A 45 4.42 -8.09 -10.75
N GLY A 46 4.89 -8.42 -11.95
CA GLY A 46 4.24 -8.07 -13.21
C GLY A 46 2.90 -8.80 -13.39
N GLY A 47 1.96 -8.17 -14.11
CA GLY A 47 0.61 -8.70 -14.31
C GLY A 47 0.60 -9.90 -15.25
N ARG A 48 0.94 -9.66 -16.53
CA ARG A 48 1.06 -10.70 -17.57
C ARG A 48 2.31 -11.55 -17.37
N ILE A 49 3.48 -10.90 -17.37
CA ILE A 49 4.75 -11.57 -17.15
C ILE A 49 5.09 -11.46 -15.66
N LYS A 50 5.20 -12.58 -14.96
CA LYS A 50 5.41 -12.67 -13.51
C LYS A 50 6.85 -12.35 -13.07
N THR A 51 7.44 -11.29 -13.63
CA THR A 51 8.74 -10.76 -13.21
C THR A 51 8.57 -9.76 -12.08
N TRP A 52 9.54 -9.72 -11.16
CA TRP A 52 9.58 -8.74 -10.08
C TRP A 52 10.32 -7.48 -10.53
N LYS A 53 9.74 -6.31 -10.25
CA LYS A 53 10.32 -5.01 -10.61
C LYS A 53 10.25 -4.07 -9.43
N LYS A 54 11.38 -3.43 -9.11
CA LYS A 54 11.46 -2.33 -8.14
C LYS A 54 10.74 -1.10 -8.70
N ARG A 55 9.79 -0.54 -7.96
CA ARG A 55 8.98 0.62 -8.35
C ARG A 55 8.80 1.55 -7.17
N TRP A 56 8.78 2.85 -7.46
CA TRP A 56 8.51 3.87 -6.45
C TRP A 56 7.00 4.00 -6.30
N PHE A 57 6.48 3.59 -5.15
CA PHE A 57 5.06 3.68 -4.84
C PHE A 57 4.75 4.98 -4.11
N VAL A 58 3.58 5.53 -4.41
CA VAL A 58 3.06 6.76 -3.82
C VAL A 58 1.60 6.53 -3.47
N PHE A 59 1.29 6.44 -2.18
CA PHE A 59 -0.07 6.57 -1.66
C PHE A 59 -0.38 8.06 -1.50
N ASP A 60 -1.43 8.55 -2.15
CA ASP A 60 -1.83 9.96 -2.17
C ASP A 60 -3.30 10.06 -1.77
N ARG A 61 -3.56 10.55 -0.55
CA ARG A 61 -4.95 10.70 -0.06
C ARG A 61 -5.71 11.78 -0.78
N MET A 62 -5.06 12.87 -1.19
CA MET A 62 -5.74 13.99 -1.84
C MET A 62 -6.27 13.56 -3.21
N LYS A 63 -5.49 12.73 -3.93
CA LYS A 63 -5.93 12.12 -5.19
C LYS A 63 -6.72 10.83 -5.00
N ARG A 64 -6.80 10.31 -3.77
CA ARG A 64 -7.50 9.06 -3.40
C ARG A 64 -7.03 7.86 -4.25
N LYS A 65 -5.71 7.80 -4.47
CA LYS A 65 -5.07 6.83 -5.37
C LYS A 65 -3.72 6.39 -4.85
N VAL A 66 -3.35 5.16 -5.20
CA VAL A 66 -1.99 4.64 -5.12
C VAL A 66 -1.40 4.66 -6.52
N PHE A 67 -0.24 5.28 -6.68
CA PHE A 67 0.52 5.31 -7.93
C PHE A 67 1.79 4.47 -7.78
N TYR A 68 2.32 4.00 -8.90
CA TYR A 68 3.70 3.54 -8.94
C TYR A 68 4.43 3.99 -10.20
N PHE A 69 5.67 4.41 -9.99
CA PHE A 69 6.53 5.01 -10.99
C PHE A 69 7.77 4.15 -11.21
N THR A 70 8.51 4.49 -12.27
CA THR A 70 9.81 3.86 -12.51
C THR A 70 10.78 4.13 -11.36
N ASP A 71 10.78 5.36 -10.84
CA ASP A 71 11.69 5.82 -9.80
C ASP A 71 11.16 7.03 -9.01
N LYS A 72 12.00 7.55 -8.08
CA LYS A 72 11.68 8.66 -7.16
C LYS A 72 11.43 9.99 -7.85
N SER A 73 11.77 10.16 -9.13
CA SER A 73 11.46 11.40 -9.86
C SER A 73 9.96 11.59 -10.07
N GLU A 74 9.17 10.52 -9.95
CA GLU A 74 7.72 10.52 -10.18
C GLU A 74 7.31 10.97 -11.61
N LEU A 75 8.25 10.99 -12.57
CA LEU A 75 8.00 11.44 -13.95
C LEU A 75 7.35 10.35 -14.82
N LYS A 76 7.77 9.09 -14.66
CA LYS A 76 7.34 7.98 -15.53
C LYS A 76 6.36 7.07 -14.81
N LEU A 77 5.08 7.44 -14.84
CA LEU A 77 3.98 6.65 -14.30
C LEU A 77 3.89 5.28 -14.96
N LYS A 78 3.69 4.23 -14.17
CA LYS A 78 3.54 2.85 -14.65
C LYS A 78 2.17 2.25 -14.33
N GLY A 79 1.46 2.79 -13.36
CA GLY A 79 0.06 2.46 -13.10
C GLY A 79 -0.45 3.14 -11.84
N SER A 80 -1.77 3.07 -11.67
CA SER A 80 -2.47 3.61 -10.50
C SER A 80 -3.60 2.68 -10.08
N VAL A 81 -3.98 2.76 -8.81
CA VAL A 81 -5.10 2.04 -8.20
C VAL A 81 -5.92 3.05 -7.41
N CYS A 82 -7.22 3.15 -7.71
CA CYS A 82 -8.15 3.96 -6.93
C CYS A 82 -8.41 3.31 -5.58
N PHE A 83 -8.58 4.13 -4.54
CA PHE A 83 -8.93 3.65 -3.19
C PHE A 83 -10.21 2.80 -3.18
N GLN A 84 -11.20 3.21 -3.97
CA GLN A 84 -12.45 2.46 -4.17
C GLN A 84 -12.23 1.07 -4.77
N ALA A 85 -11.12 0.85 -5.48
CA ALA A 85 -10.82 -0.44 -6.08
C ALA A 85 -10.11 -1.40 -5.11
N ILE A 86 -9.63 -0.92 -3.96
CA ILE A 86 -8.86 -1.74 -3.01
C ILE A 86 -9.85 -2.43 -2.07
N GLU A 87 -9.97 -3.75 -2.22
CA GLU A 87 -10.87 -4.58 -1.42
C GLU A 87 -10.19 -5.05 -0.13
N GLU A 88 -8.95 -5.50 -0.21
CA GLU A 88 -8.25 -6.09 0.92
C GLU A 88 -6.75 -5.81 0.83
N VAL A 89 -6.13 -5.69 2.00
CA VAL A 89 -4.68 -5.57 2.14
C VAL A 89 -4.25 -6.54 3.23
N TYR A 90 -3.32 -7.46 2.91
CA TYR A 90 -2.94 -8.53 3.83
C TYR A 90 -1.52 -9.05 3.56
N ALA A 91 -0.86 -9.60 4.58
CA ALA A 91 0.41 -10.30 4.42
C ALA A 91 0.21 -11.68 3.76
N ASP A 92 1.09 -12.08 2.84
CA ASP A 92 1.00 -13.35 2.12
C ASP A 92 1.60 -14.51 2.95
N HIS A 93 0.94 -14.84 4.06
CA HIS A 93 1.41 -15.89 4.98
C HIS A 93 1.49 -17.28 4.32
N LEU A 94 0.64 -17.53 3.33
CA LEU A 94 0.58 -18.78 2.58
C LEU A 94 1.63 -18.87 1.46
N LYS A 95 2.39 -17.79 1.21
CA LYS A 95 3.43 -17.72 0.16
C LYS A 95 2.87 -18.14 -1.20
N THR A 96 1.73 -17.58 -1.55
CA THR A 96 0.96 -17.94 -2.76
C THR A 96 1.73 -17.67 -4.06
N VAL A 97 2.80 -16.86 -4.01
CA VAL A 97 3.69 -16.59 -5.14
C VAL A 97 5.17 -16.84 -4.81
N LYS A 98 5.96 -17.20 -5.82
CA LYS A 98 7.43 -17.27 -5.72
C LYS A 98 8.02 -15.85 -5.74
N SER A 99 8.11 -15.22 -4.57
CA SER A 99 8.70 -13.89 -4.41
C SER A 99 10.18 -13.93 -4.01
N PRO A 100 10.95 -12.83 -4.24
CA PRO A 100 12.33 -12.72 -3.78
C PRO A 100 12.48 -12.78 -2.25
N SER A 101 11.44 -12.46 -1.49
CA SER A 101 11.46 -12.46 -0.03
C SER A 101 10.07 -12.81 0.52
N PRO A 102 9.73 -14.11 0.63
CA PRO A 102 8.38 -14.55 0.99
C PRO A 102 7.88 -14.00 2.32
N LYS A 103 8.76 -13.85 3.33
CA LYS A 103 8.40 -13.29 4.65
C LYS A 103 8.07 -11.79 4.63
N LEU A 104 8.45 -11.09 3.56
CA LEU A 104 8.24 -9.64 3.38
C LEU A 104 7.22 -9.36 2.27
N THR A 105 6.43 -10.38 1.88
CA THR A 105 5.45 -10.30 0.81
C THR A 105 4.08 -9.99 1.38
N PHE A 106 3.41 -9.02 0.77
CA PHE A 106 2.04 -8.65 1.07
C PHE A 106 1.26 -8.37 -0.21
N CYS A 107 -0.05 -8.35 -0.07
CA CYS A 107 -1.01 -8.27 -1.14
C CYS A 107 -1.87 -7.03 -0.97
N MET A 108 -2.05 -6.29 -2.07
CA MET A 108 -3.14 -5.32 -2.23
C MET A 108 -4.08 -5.91 -3.28
N LYS A 109 -5.22 -6.43 -2.82
CA LYS A 109 -6.26 -7.02 -3.66
C LYS A 109 -7.19 -5.93 -4.16
N THR A 110 -7.49 -5.98 -5.45
CA THR A 110 -8.43 -5.08 -6.12
C THR A 110 -9.42 -5.89 -6.94
N PHE A 111 -10.55 -5.29 -7.31
CA PHE A 111 -11.58 -5.94 -8.15
C PHE A 111 -11.00 -6.64 -9.40
N ASP A 112 -10.04 -5.99 -10.06
CA ASP A 112 -9.48 -6.51 -11.32
C ASP A 112 -8.35 -7.51 -11.12
N ARG A 113 -7.58 -7.38 -10.02
CA ARG A 113 -6.35 -8.15 -9.80
C ARG A 113 -5.78 -8.00 -8.38
N THR A 114 -4.95 -8.96 -8.00
CA THR A 114 -4.06 -8.84 -6.83
C THR A 114 -2.70 -8.27 -7.22
N TYR A 115 -2.24 -7.28 -6.45
CA TYR A 115 -0.88 -6.75 -6.50
C TYR A 115 -0.05 -7.42 -5.41
N PHE A 116 0.89 -8.28 -5.83
CA PHE A 116 1.89 -8.86 -4.95
C PHE A 116 3.09 -7.92 -4.83
N LEU A 117 3.41 -7.55 -3.60
CA LEU A 117 4.38 -6.53 -3.25
C LEU A 117 5.37 -7.11 -2.24
N VAL A 118 6.64 -6.70 -2.33
CA VAL A 118 7.70 -7.07 -1.39
C VAL A 118 8.34 -5.80 -0.85
N ALA A 119 8.30 -5.68 0.48
CA ALA A 119 8.92 -4.59 1.23
C ALA A 119 10.41 -4.88 1.52
N PRO A 120 11.23 -3.83 1.70
CA PRO A 120 12.65 -3.99 2.04
C PRO A 120 12.90 -4.45 3.49
N SER A 121 11.94 -4.27 4.40
CA SER A 121 12.04 -4.69 5.81
C SER A 121 10.66 -5.06 6.37
N PRO A 122 10.59 -5.82 7.50
CA PRO A 122 9.32 -6.10 8.18
C PRO A 122 8.57 -4.83 8.56
N GLU A 123 9.28 -3.86 9.15
CA GLU A 123 8.74 -2.53 9.52
C GLU A 123 8.13 -1.80 8.32
N THR A 124 8.83 -1.83 7.17
CA THR A 124 8.29 -1.20 5.95
C THR A 124 7.03 -1.91 5.47
N MET A 125 6.97 -3.24 5.62
CA MET A 125 5.79 -4.01 5.23
C MET A 125 4.57 -3.63 6.06
N THR A 126 4.71 -3.59 7.38
CA THR A 126 3.63 -3.26 8.30
C THR A 126 3.13 -1.83 8.10
N ILE A 127 4.05 -0.87 7.94
CA ILE A 127 3.69 0.52 7.59
C ILE A 127 2.89 0.58 6.28
N TRP A 128 3.34 -0.09 5.22
CA TRP A 128 2.60 -0.08 3.95
C TRP A 128 1.22 -0.72 4.05
N ILE A 129 1.08 -1.80 4.83
CA ILE A 129 -0.22 -2.43 5.08
C ILE A 129 -1.16 -1.43 5.76
N ASP A 130 -0.75 -0.78 6.84
CA ASP A 130 -1.59 0.16 7.58
C ASP A 130 -1.93 1.42 6.76
N VAL A 131 -0.94 1.94 6.02
CA VAL A 131 -1.16 3.04 5.06
C VAL A 131 -2.22 2.68 4.04
N LEU A 132 -2.08 1.53 3.37
CA LEU A 132 -3.04 1.11 2.35
C LEU A 132 -4.41 0.80 2.94
N PHE A 133 -4.45 0.21 4.14
CA PHE A 133 -5.68 -0.08 4.85
C PHE A 133 -6.45 1.19 5.20
N SER A 134 -5.76 2.27 5.59
CA SER A 134 -6.38 3.57 5.91
C SER A 134 -7.13 4.22 4.75
N GLY A 135 -6.80 3.83 3.50
CA GLY A 135 -7.43 4.34 2.29
C GLY A 135 -8.16 3.29 1.46
N ALA A 136 -8.23 2.03 1.88
CA ALA A 136 -8.98 1.02 1.13
C ALA A 136 -10.49 1.30 1.27
N GLU A 137 -11.28 1.18 0.21
CA GLU A 137 -12.72 1.50 0.26
C GLU A 137 -13.58 0.51 -0.51
N GLY A 138 -12.98 -0.46 -1.20
CA GLY A 138 -13.71 -1.45 -2.00
C GLY A 138 -14.63 -2.34 -1.17
N TYR A 139 -14.39 -2.49 0.12
CA TYR A 139 -15.27 -3.21 1.04
C TYR A 139 -16.61 -2.51 1.33
N GLN A 140 -16.78 -1.23 0.97
CA GLN A 140 -18.07 -0.53 1.18
C GLN A 140 -19.19 -1.00 0.24
N GLN A 141 -18.88 -1.67 -0.88
CA GLN A 141 -19.90 -2.15 -1.83
C GLN A 141 -20.71 -3.37 -1.33
N PHE A 142 -20.26 -4.05 -0.27
CA PHE A 142 -20.96 -5.21 0.29
C PHE A 142 -22.04 -4.88 1.34
N TYR A 143 -22.16 -3.60 1.74
CA TYR A 143 -23.14 -3.17 2.75
C TYR A 143 -24.37 -2.46 2.16
N GLU A 144 -24.43 -2.27 0.83
CA GLU A 144 -25.54 -1.61 0.13
C GLU A 144 -26.36 -2.56 -0.76
N SER A 145 -26.16 -3.88 -0.65
CA SER A 145 -26.89 -4.92 -1.38
C SER A 145 -27.70 -5.84 -0.47
#